data_AF-A0A962ANT9-F1
#
_entry.id   AF-A0A962ANT9-F1
#
_cell.length_a   1.000
_cell.length_b   1.000
_cell.length_c   1.000
_cell.angle_alpha   90.00
_cell.angle_beta   90.00
_cell.angle_gamma   90.00
#
_symmetry.space_group_name_H-M   'P 1'
#
loop_
_entity.id
_entity.type
_entity.pdbx_description
1 polymer ?
#
loop_
_entity_poly.entity_id
_entity_poly.type
_entity_poly.pdbx_seq_one_letter_code
_entity_poly.pdbx_strand_id
1 'polypeptide(L)'
;MSFERQHDPGLEEAQTELSQTAESGSADSAKARQILDGARKVFLANGFDAASMNDITREAGVSKGTIYSYFPSKDALFAAVI
;
A
#
# COMPACT_ATOMS: atom_id res chain seq x y z
N MET A 1 14.03 -0.08 -25.35
CA MET A 1 14.23 -1.35 -24.64
C MET A 1 15.37 -1.14 -23.65
N SER A 2 15.06 -0.70 -22.44
CA SER A 2 16.00 -0.61 -21.33
C SER A 2 15.33 -1.23 -20.13
N PHE A 3 15.61 -2.52 -19.97
CA PHE A 3 15.19 -3.35 -18.85
C PHE A 3 16.24 -3.12 -17.75
N GLU A 4 16.22 -1.94 -17.14
CA GLU A 4 17.16 -1.60 -16.09
C GLU A 4 16.71 -2.32 -14.82
N ARG A 5 17.52 -3.30 -14.39
CA ARG A 5 17.41 -3.98 -13.10
C ARG A 5 17.25 -2.96 -11.99
N GLN A 6 16.04 -2.79 -11.48
CA GLN A 6 15.84 -2.23 -10.15
C GLN A 6 15.61 -3.39 -9.20
N HIS A 7 16.73 -3.92 -8.71
CA HIS A 7 16.79 -4.26 -7.30
C HIS A 7 16.33 -2.97 -6.58
N ASP A 8 15.26 -3.03 -5.80
CA ASP A 8 14.73 -1.90 -5.03
C ASP A 8 15.47 -1.91 -3.68
N PRO A 9 16.58 -1.17 -3.46
CA PRO A 9 17.20 -1.02 -2.16
C PRO A 9 16.42 -0.01 -1.29
N GLY A 10 15.10 -0.09 -1.26
CA GLY A 10 14.22 0.86 -0.56
C GLY A 10 13.83 0.45 0.86
N LEU A 11 14.65 -0.36 1.55
CA LEU A 11 14.27 -0.98 2.82
C LEU A 11 14.83 -0.31 4.10
N GLU A 12 15.63 0.76 4.02
CA GLU A 12 16.39 1.21 5.22
C GLU A 12 15.83 2.46 5.96
N GLU A 13 14.92 3.27 5.39
CA GLU A 13 14.75 4.65 5.92
C GLU A 13 13.40 5.03 6.54
N ALA A 14 12.49 4.11 6.86
CA ALA A 14 11.18 4.50 7.42
C ALA A 14 10.77 3.75 8.68
N GLN A 15 11.66 3.75 9.68
CA GLN A 15 11.26 3.76 11.07
C GLN A 15 11.01 5.22 11.45
N THR A 16 9.76 5.69 11.56
CA THR A 16 9.36 6.83 12.41
C THR A 16 7.84 7.01 12.35
N GLU A 17 7.22 6.81 13.51
CA GLU A 17 5.95 7.38 13.99
C GLU A 17 4.66 7.15 13.17
N LEU A 18 3.78 6.28 13.69
CA LEU A 18 2.36 6.58 13.80
C LEU A 18 1.74 5.69 14.87
N SER A 19 1.84 6.23 16.09
CA SER A 19 0.96 5.97 17.22
C SER A 19 -0.49 6.16 16.78
N GLN A 20 -1.33 5.13 16.90
CA GLN A 20 -2.64 5.22 17.56
C GLN A 20 -3.33 3.86 17.64
N THR A 21 -3.60 3.50 18.89
CA THR A 21 -4.47 2.45 19.43
C THR A 21 -5.94 2.61 19.03
N ALA A 22 -6.63 1.48 18.88
CA ALA A 22 -8.09 1.28 18.89
C ALA A 22 -8.88 1.98 17.75
N GLU A 23 -9.85 1.36 17.08
CA GLU A 23 -11.18 1.02 17.60
C GLU A 23 -11.81 -0.14 16.79
N SER A 24 -12.32 -1.14 17.50
CA SER A 24 -13.00 -2.33 16.98
C SER A 24 -14.16 -2.06 16.00
N GLY A 25 -14.17 -2.75 14.86
CA GLY A 25 -15.37 -3.35 14.27
C GLY A 25 -16.13 -2.56 13.21
N SER A 26 -15.83 -1.28 12.99
CA SER A 26 -16.44 -0.46 11.92
C SER A 26 -15.42 0.38 11.16
N ALA A 27 -14.41 0.92 11.85
CA ALA A 27 -13.33 1.72 11.27
C ALA A 27 -12.39 0.93 10.34
N ASP A 28 -12.26 -0.39 10.56
CA ASP A 28 -11.46 -1.29 9.73
C ASP A 28 -11.87 -1.24 8.26
N SER A 29 -13.19 -1.18 8.02
CA SER A 29 -13.73 -1.12 6.66
C SER A 29 -13.43 0.21 5.97
N ALA A 30 -13.38 1.32 6.69
CA ALA A 30 -13.07 2.64 6.13
C ALA A 30 -11.59 2.74 5.75
N LYS A 31 -10.67 2.30 6.64
CA LYS A 31 -9.23 2.23 6.33
C LYS A 31 -8.94 1.26 5.20
N ALA A 32 -9.55 0.08 5.20
CA ALA A 32 -9.41 -0.87 4.09
C ALA A 32 -9.87 -0.26 2.76
N ARG A 33 -11.01 0.45 2.74
CA ARG A 33 -11.49 1.13 1.52
C ARG A 33 -10.55 2.24 1.06
N GLN A 34 -9.99 3.00 1.99
CA GLN A 34 -9.00 4.03 1.69
C GLN A 34 -7.74 3.45 1.05
N ILE A 35 -7.26 2.30 1.58
CA ILE A 35 -6.15 1.55 0.99
C ILE A 35 -6.50 1.08 -0.42
N LEU A 36 -7.68 0.50 -0.62
CA LEU A 36 -8.13 0.00 -1.92
C LEU A 36 -8.31 1.12 -2.95
N ASP A 37 -8.80 2.29 -2.55
CA ASP A 37 -8.94 3.44 -3.44
C ASP A 37 -7.57 3.96 -3.90
N GLY A 38 -6.63 4.15 -2.96
CA GLY A 38 -5.27 4.57 -3.29
C GLY A 38 -4.54 3.53 -4.14
N ALA A 39 -4.72 2.25 -3.80
CA ALA A 39 -4.21 1.13 -4.58
C ALA A 39 -4.70 1.16 -6.03
N ARG A 40 -6.00 1.33 -6.21
CA ARG A 40 -6.64 1.39 -7.53
C ARG A 40 -6.07 2.55 -8.36
N LYS A 41 -5.88 3.73 -7.77
CA LYS A 41 -5.30 4.87 -8.48
C LYS A 41 -3.87 4.61 -8.92
N VAL A 42 -3.03 4.06 -8.04
CA VAL A 42 -1.64 3.72 -8.35
C VAL A 42 -1.57 2.64 -9.44
N PHE A 43 -2.39 1.58 -9.33
CA PHE A 43 -2.45 0.53 -10.34
C PHE A 43 -2.95 1.04 -11.69
N LEU A 44 -3.91 1.97 -11.72
CA LEU A 44 -4.39 2.58 -12.96
C LEU A 44 -3.39 3.55 -13.59
N ALA A 45 -2.62 4.27 -12.76
CA ALA A 45 -1.64 5.25 -13.22
C ALA A 45 -0.35 4.58 -13.73
N ASN A 46 0.18 3.62 -12.98
CA ASN A 46 1.51 3.03 -13.23
C ASN A 46 1.44 1.60 -13.79
N GLY A 47 0.28 0.93 -13.71
CA GLY A 47 0.15 -0.49 -13.98
C GLY A 47 0.55 -1.35 -12.78
N PHE A 48 0.15 -2.63 -12.78
CA PHE A 48 0.44 -3.55 -11.67
C PHE A 48 1.94 -3.73 -11.41
N ASP A 49 2.75 -3.81 -12.46
CA ASP A 49 4.18 -4.13 -12.34
C ASP A 49 4.99 -2.97 -11.73
N ALA A 50 4.69 -1.74 -12.14
CA ALA A 50 5.36 -0.53 -11.63
C ALA A 50 4.70 0.06 -10.37
N ALA A 51 3.58 -0.49 -9.90
CA ALA A 51 2.98 -0.09 -8.64
C ALA A 51 3.69 -0.75 -7.45
N SER A 52 4.17 0.08 -6.52
CA SER A 52 4.80 -0.38 -5.28
C SER A 52 3.91 -0.15 -4.07
N MET A 53 4.05 -1.01 -3.05
CA MET A 53 3.36 -0.82 -1.76
C MET A 53 3.61 0.57 -1.16
N ASN A 54 4.78 1.17 -1.42
CA ASN A 54 5.11 2.53 -0.99
C ASN A 54 4.24 3.60 -1.68
N ASP A 55 4.08 3.50 -3.00
CA ASP A 55 3.20 4.41 -3.75
C ASP A 55 1.76 4.30 -3.27
N ILE A 56 1.32 3.08 -2.99
CA ILE A 56 -0.02 2.82 -2.45
C ILE A 56 -0.18 3.42 -1.06
N THR A 57 0.80 3.26 -0.16
CA THR A 57 0.74 3.91 1.17
C THR A 57 0.66 5.42 1.08
N ARG A 58 1.40 6.01 0.12
CA ARG A 58 1.47 7.46 -0.06
C ARG A 58 0.18 8.01 -0.67
N GLU A 59 -0.37 7.32 -1.67
CA GLU A 59 -1.64 7.69 -2.30
C GLU A 59 -2.83 7.48 -1.36
N ALA A 60 -2.85 6.36 -0.64
CA ALA A 60 -3.89 6.08 0.34
C ALA A 60 -3.73 6.89 1.64
N GLY A 61 -2.60 7.55 1.88
CA GLY A 61 -2.35 8.32 3.11
C GLY A 61 -2.37 7.44 4.37
N VAL A 62 -1.86 6.22 4.28
CA VAL A 62 -1.77 5.27 5.40
C VAL A 62 -0.34 4.79 5.60
N SER A 63 -0.03 4.30 6.79
CA SER A 63 1.28 3.74 7.09
C SER A 63 1.48 2.36 6.45
N LYS A 64 2.73 2.02 6.11
CA LYS A 64 3.10 0.67 5.63
C LYS A 64 2.61 -0.42 6.58
N GLY A 65 2.79 -0.24 7.90
CA GLY A 65 2.31 -1.20 8.90
C GLY A 65 0.79 -1.44 8.82
N THR A 66 0.01 -0.40 8.53
CA THR A 66 -1.44 -0.52 8.32
C THR A 66 -1.72 -1.32 7.05
N ILE A 67 -1.10 -0.99 5.92
CA ILE A 67 -1.27 -1.80 4.69
C ILE A 67 -0.91 -3.25 4.93
N TYR A 68 0.26 -3.55 5.48
CA TYR A 68 0.69 -4.94 5.72
C TYR A 68 -0.20 -5.70 6.70
N SER A 69 -0.90 -5.00 7.61
CA SER A 69 -1.88 -5.61 8.51
C SER A 69 -3.18 -6.02 7.80
N TYR A 70 -3.59 -5.32 6.74
CA TYR A 70 -4.79 -5.66 5.94
C TYR A 70 -4.45 -6.53 4.72
N PHE A 71 -3.34 -6.21 4.06
CA PHE A 71 -2.89 -6.81 2.81
C PHE A 71 -1.39 -7.12 2.92
N PRO A 72 -1.02 -8.39 3.16
CA PRO A 72 0.38 -8.76 3.34
C PRO A 72 1.21 -8.64 2.05
N SER A 73 0.56 -8.61 0.88
CA SER A 73 1.21 -8.62 -0.43
C SER A 73 0.51 -7.72 -1.44
N LYS A 74 1.27 -7.25 -2.44
CA LYS A 74 0.75 -6.50 -3.59
C LYS A 74 -0.35 -7.27 -4.33
N ASP A 75 -0.19 -8.59 -4.50
CA ASP A 75 -1.17 -9.47 -5.12
C ASP A 75 -2.50 -9.53 -4.33
N ALA A 76 -2.42 -9.62 -3.00
CA ALA A 76 -3.61 -9.63 -2.14
C ALA A 76 -4.39 -8.32 -2.25
N LEU A 77 -3.65 -7.21 -2.32
CA LEU A 77 -4.19 -5.87 -2.46
C LEU A 77 -4.77 -5.65 -3.87
N PHE A 78 -4.14 -6.19 -4.92
CA PHE A 78 -4.67 -6.18 -6.28
C PHE A 78 -5.92 -7.04 -6.44
N ALA A 79 -5.92 -8.25 -5.86
CA ALA A 79 -7.07 -9.15 -5.85
C ALA A 79 -8.28 -8.55 -5.13
N ALA A 80 -8.06 -7.63 -4.19
CA ALA A 80 -9.13 -6.93 -3.49
C ALA A 80 -9.64 -5.66 -4.23
N VAL A 81 -8.91 -5.18 -5.25
CA VAL A 81 -9.27 -4.00 -6.06
C VAL A 81 -10.06 -4.36 -7.33
N ILE A 82 -9.90 -5.59 -7.83
CA ILE A 82 -10.52 -6.08 -9.08
C ILE A 82 -11.88 -6.73 -8.85
#